data_AF-A0A843HL83-F1
#
_entry.id   AF-A0A843HL83-F1
#
_cell.length_a   1.000
_cell.length_b   1.000
_cell.length_c   1.000
_cell.angle_alpha   90.00
_cell.angle_beta   90.00
_cell.angle_gamma   90.00
#
_symmetry.space_group_name_H-M   'P 1'
#
loop_
_entity.id
_entity.type
_entity.pdbx_description
1 polymer ?
#
loop_
_entity_poly.entity_id
_entity_poly.type
_entity_poly.pdbx_seq_one_letter_code
_entity_poly.pdbx_strand_id
1 'polypeptide(L)'
;MSKWYGSINNRIEENKQFCDEIKVGTGMTEYFWSDRHAYEVIAVKDQKHVTVREYDHKRPDDGKDYSYSNEWVLVSNEKNPSLDLVKRGKYWYVETSITPERAREILEGENNLDDRLWACHCGFDLKEIVESGKKKTTYHRRNVSFGVAEYHYDYSF
;
A
#
# COMPACT_ATOMS: atom_id res chain seq x y z
N MET A 1 -14.23 -30.33 -7.22
CA MET A 1 -13.25 -29.23 -7.11
C MET A 1 -11.92 -29.83 -6.66
N SER A 2 -10.90 -29.78 -7.51
CA SER A 2 -9.55 -30.23 -7.17
C SER A 2 -8.95 -29.25 -6.15
N LYS A 3 -8.70 -29.71 -4.92
CA LYS A 3 -7.93 -28.94 -3.93
C LYS A 3 -6.52 -28.75 -4.47
N TRP A 4 -6.12 -27.51 -4.72
CA TRP A 4 -4.75 -27.21 -5.10
C TRP A 4 -3.89 -27.36 -3.84
N TYR A 5 -2.96 -28.30 -3.87
CA TYR A 5 -1.87 -28.36 -2.89
C TYR A 5 -0.73 -27.52 -3.47
N GLY A 6 -0.64 -26.29 -2.99
CA GLY A 6 0.34 -25.30 -3.44
C GLY A 6 0.39 -24.12 -2.47
N SER A 7 1.47 -23.35 -2.52
CA SER A 7 1.89 -22.34 -1.54
C SER A 7 0.77 -21.43 -1.02
N ILE A 8 0.97 -20.82 0.15
CA ILE A 8 0.07 -19.82 0.76
C ILE A 8 -0.43 -18.76 -0.22
N ASN A 9 0.39 -18.42 -1.23
CA ASN A 9 0.01 -17.52 -2.31
C ASN A 9 -1.15 -18.07 -3.15
N ASN A 10 -1.15 -19.36 -3.49
CA ASN A 10 -2.21 -19.99 -4.28
C ASN A 10 -3.56 -19.97 -3.55
N ARG A 11 -3.57 -20.16 -2.22
CA ARG A 11 -4.82 -20.13 -1.43
C ARG A 11 -5.40 -18.73 -1.24
N ILE A 12 -4.55 -17.70 -1.25
CA ILE A 12 -4.98 -16.30 -1.24
C ILE A 12 -5.58 -15.90 -2.59
N GLU A 13 -5.17 -16.53 -3.69
CA GLU A 13 -5.76 -16.37 -5.02
C GLU A 13 -7.07 -17.16 -5.19
N GLU A 14 -7.29 -18.25 -4.45
CA GLU A 14 -8.44 -19.18 -4.63
C GLU A 14 -9.82 -18.52 -4.46
N ASN A 15 -9.91 -17.41 -3.73
CA ASN A 15 -11.16 -16.66 -3.53
C ASN A 15 -11.08 -15.21 -4.04
N LYS A 16 -10.08 -14.84 -4.85
CA LYS A 16 -10.01 -13.47 -5.37
C LYS A 16 -11.14 -13.22 -6.35
N GLN A 17 -12.02 -12.30 -5.98
CA GLN A 17 -12.89 -11.65 -6.94
C GLN A 17 -12.09 -10.51 -7.55
N PHE A 18 -11.32 -10.81 -8.61
CA PHE A 18 -10.66 -9.76 -9.37
C PHE A 18 -11.70 -8.73 -9.80
N CYS A 19 -11.49 -7.49 -9.39
CA CYS A 19 -12.41 -6.42 -9.72
C CYS A 19 -12.09 -5.95 -11.15
N ASP A 20 -13.03 -6.14 -12.08
CA ASP A 20 -12.90 -5.65 -13.47
C ASP A 20 -12.86 -4.11 -13.53
N GLU A 21 -13.52 -3.45 -12.56
CA GLU A 21 -13.62 -2.00 -12.47
C GLU A 21 -13.36 -1.54 -11.03
N ILE A 22 -12.27 -0.81 -10.81
CA ILE A 22 -11.92 -0.31 -9.48
C ILE A 22 -12.87 0.83 -9.09
N LYS A 23 -13.53 0.70 -7.94
CA LYS A 23 -14.47 1.67 -7.35
C LYS A 23 -14.06 2.02 -5.92
N VAL A 24 -14.60 3.12 -5.38
CA VAL A 24 -14.48 3.41 -3.94
C VAL A 24 -15.07 2.24 -3.14
N GLY A 25 -14.38 1.83 -2.07
CA GLY A 25 -14.68 0.64 -1.27
C GLY A 25 -14.08 -0.66 -1.83
N THR A 26 -13.47 -0.65 -3.02
CA THR A 26 -12.75 -1.82 -3.53
C THR A 26 -11.55 -2.09 -2.63
N GLY A 27 -11.40 -3.32 -2.15
CA GLY A 27 -10.21 -3.72 -1.41
C GLY A 27 -8.99 -3.92 -2.34
N MET A 28 -7.80 -3.61 -1.83
CA MET A 28 -6.52 -3.85 -2.47
C MET A 28 -5.56 -4.57 -1.52
N THR A 29 -4.83 -5.57 -2.01
CA THR A 29 -3.73 -6.21 -1.25
C THR A 29 -2.41 -5.85 -1.88
N GLU A 30 -1.46 -5.37 -1.08
CA GLU A 30 -0.03 -5.32 -1.43
C GLU A 30 0.68 -6.58 -0.96
N TYR A 31 1.52 -7.14 -1.84
CA TYR A 31 2.29 -8.35 -1.60
C TYR A 31 3.76 -8.01 -1.37
N PHE A 32 4.26 -8.40 -0.20
CA PHE A 32 5.67 -8.48 0.12
C PHE A 32 6.14 -9.94 0.04
N TRP A 33 7.38 -10.21 0.44
CA TRP A 33 7.95 -11.54 0.38
C TRP A 33 7.24 -12.52 1.35
N SER A 34 7.16 -12.14 2.63
CA SER A 34 6.45 -12.86 3.70
C SER A 34 5.08 -12.27 4.00
N ASP A 35 4.96 -10.95 3.87
CA ASP A 35 3.84 -10.19 4.43
C ASP A 35 2.89 -9.65 3.37
N ARG A 36 1.73 -9.22 3.83
CA ARG A 36 0.70 -8.60 2.99
C ARG A 36 0.06 -7.47 3.76
N HIS A 37 -0.22 -6.39 3.05
CA HIS A 37 -0.94 -5.25 3.61
C HIS A 37 -2.26 -5.11 2.87
N ALA A 38 -3.34 -4.90 3.61
CA ALA A 38 -4.67 -4.73 3.07
C ALA A 38 -5.04 -3.24 3.08
N TYR A 39 -5.64 -2.78 1.99
CA TYR A 39 -6.04 -1.40 1.79
C TYR A 39 -7.45 -1.29 1.26
N GLU A 40 -8.10 -0.16 1.51
CA GLU A 40 -9.34 0.27 0.91
C GLU A 40 -9.08 1.33 -0.16
N VAL A 41 -9.73 1.23 -1.32
CA VAL A 41 -9.79 2.32 -2.29
C VAL A 41 -10.75 3.39 -1.76
N ILE A 42 -10.24 4.57 -1.47
CA ILE A 42 -11.02 5.68 -0.91
C ILE A 42 -11.33 6.78 -1.93
N ALA A 43 -10.59 6.82 -3.05
CA ALA A 43 -10.90 7.69 -4.18
C ALA A 43 -10.48 7.04 -5.50
N VAL A 44 -11.28 7.27 -6.55
CA VAL A 44 -10.99 6.85 -7.92
C VAL A 44 -11.10 8.07 -8.82
N LYS A 45 -9.97 8.52 -9.35
CA LYS A 45 -9.96 9.57 -10.38
C LYS A 45 -10.24 8.98 -11.75
N ASP A 46 -9.58 7.86 -12.05
CA ASP A 46 -9.82 7.02 -13.21
C ASP A 46 -9.25 5.60 -12.95
N GLN A 47 -9.40 4.67 -13.89
CA GLN A 47 -8.93 3.28 -13.76
C GLN A 47 -7.39 3.12 -13.74
N LYS A 48 -6.64 4.23 -13.83
CA LYS A 48 -5.18 4.29 -13.69
C LYS A 48 -4.74 5.15 -12.51
N HIS A 49 -5.63 5.84 -11.81
CA HIS A 49 -5.30 6.73 -10.70
C HIS A 49 -6.29 6.54 -9.55
N VAL A 50 -5.81 5.94 -8.48
CA VAL A 50 -6.62 5.63 -7.30
C VAL A 50 -5.88 6.04 -6.03
N THR A 51 -6.62 6.45 -5.02
CA THR A 51 -6.10 6.70 -3.67
C THR A 51 -6.56 5.57 -2.77
N VAL A 52 -5.62 4.97 -2.06
CA VAL A 52 -5.88 3.85 -1.14
C VAL A 52 -5.50 4.21 0.28
N ARG A 53 -6.09 3.54 1.27
CA ARG A 53 -5.79 3.72 2.69
C ARG A 53 -5.70 2.37 3.36
N GLU A 54 -4.72 2.19 4.23
CA GLU A 54 -4.48 0.90 4.89
C GLU A 54 -5.62 0.55 5.87
N TYR A 55 -6.04 -0.71 5.87
CA TYR A 55 -6.98 -1.23 6.85
C TYR A 55 -6.27 -1.49 8.18
N ASP A 56 -6.97 -1.23 9.28
CA ASP A 56 -6.66 -1.85 10.55
C ASP A 56 -7.16 -3.31 10.55
N HIS A 57 -6.75 -4.08 11.55
CA HIS A 57 -7.23 -5.44 11.76
C HIS A 57 -7.67 -5.64 13.20
N LYS A 58 -8.72 -6.44 13.40
CA LYS A 58 -9.21 -6.84 14.73
C LYS A 58 -9.51 -8.33 14.74
N ARG A 59 -9.19 -9.01 15.85
CA ARG A 59 -9.66 -10.38 16.05
C ARG A 59 -11.17 -10.35 16.32
N PRO A 60 -11.96 -11.25 15.72
CA PRO A 60 -13.40 -11.33 15.99
C PRO A 60 -13.75 -11.62 17.46
N ASP A 61 -12.84 -12.25 18.22
CA ASP A 61 -13.08 -12.78 19.57
C ASP A 61 -12.61 -11.84 20.69
N ASP A 62 -12.17 -10.62 20.35
CA ASP A 62 -11.54 -9.66 21.29
C ASP A 62 -10.37 -10.27 22.09
N GLY A 63 -9.66 -11.26 21.53
CA GLY A 63 -8.52 -11.88 22.21
C GLY A 63 -8.88 -12.86 23.34
N LYS A 64 -10.15 -13.29 23.43
CA LYS A 64 -10.62 -14.19 24.49
C LYS A 64 -10.23 -15.65 24.28
N ASP A 65 -9.99 -16.08 23.04
CA ASP A 65 -9.54 -17.42 22.72
C ASP A 65 -8.16 -17.38 22.04
N TYR A 66 -7.13 -17.70 22.82
CA TYR A 66 -5.75 -17.75 22.34
C TYR A 66 -5.47 -18.93 21.40
N SER A 67 -6.40 -19.89 21.32
CA SER A 67 -6.10 -21.21 20.77
C SER A 67 -6.67 -21.48 19.38
N TYR A 68 -7.62 -20.69 18.86
CA TYR A 68 -8.40 -21.12 17.68
C TYR A 68 -8.80 -20.08 16.63
N SER A 69 -8.56 -18.77 16.82
CA SER A 69 -8.92 -17.80 15.78
C SER A 69 -7.69 -17.29 15.03
N ASN A 70 -7.46 -17.87 13.85
CA ASN A 70 -6.58 -17.34 12.80
C ASN A 70 -7.32 -16.35 11.90
N GLU A 71 -8.50 -15.89 12.33
CA GLU A 71 -9.36 -15.00 11.57
C GLU A 71 -9.15 -13.56 12.02
N TRP A 72 -9.04 -12.66 11.04
CA TRP A 72 -8.97 -11.23 11.25
C TRP A 72 -10.03 -10.52 10.42
N VAL A 73 -10.67 -9.53 11.05
CA VAL A 73 -11.62 -8.63 10.39
C VAL A 73 -10.89 -7.34 10.04
N LEU A 74 -10.96 -6.94 8.76
CA LEU A 74 -10.42 -5.69 8.29
C LEU A 74 -11.34 -4.52 8.69
N VAL A 75 -10.75 -3.45 9.21
CA VAL A 75 -11.49 -2.29 9.71
C VAL A 75 -10.96 -1.03 9.03
N SER A 76 -11.83 -0.30 8.32
CA SER A 76 -11.44 0.98 7.75
C SER A 76 -11.25 2.01 8.86
N ASN A 77 -10.13 2.74 8.81
CA ASN A 77 -9.82 3.80 9.75
C ASN A 77 -9.40 5.05 8.99
N GLU A 78 -10.20 6.10 9.08
CA GLU A 78 -9.97 7.36 8.36
C GLU A 78 -8.68 8.09 8.75
N LYS A 79 -8.10 7.76 9.90
CA LYS A 79 -6.85 8.34 10.38
C LYS A 79 -5.62 7.68 9.77
N ASN A 80 -5.76 6.52 9.14
CA ASN A 80 -4.63 5.84 8.52
C ASN A 80 -4.12 6.64 7.32
N PRO A 81 -2.80 6.63 7.08
CA PRO A 81 -2.22 7.34 5.95
C PRO A 81 -2.78 6.78 4.63
N SER A 82 -2.92 7.66 3.65
CA SER A 82 -3.34 7.31 2.30
C SER A 82 -2.17 7.34 1.33
N LEU A 83 -2.27 6.54 0.28
CA LEU A 83 -1.29 6.41 -0.78
C LEU A 83 -1.98 6.64 -2.13
N ASP A 84 -1.40 7.51 -2.94
CA ASP A 84 -1.82 7.70 -4.32
C ASP A 84 -1.09 6.72 -5.23
N LEU A 85 -1.86 5.91 -5.97
CA LEU A 85 -1.37 4.91 -6.88
C LEU A 85 -1.65 5.31 -8.33
N VAL A 86 -0.63 5.13 -9.17
CA VAL A 86 -0.71 5.33 -10.62
C VAL A 86 -0.36 4.04 -11.37
N LYS A 87 -1.19 3.68 -12.35
CA LYS A 87 -0.97 2.53 -13.23
C LYS A 87 -0.13 2.94 -14.44
N ARG A 88 1.01 2.29 -14.62
CA ARG A 88 1.88 2.44 -15.80
C ARG A 88 2.10 1.08 -16.45
N GLY A 89 1.55 0.92 -17.65
CA GLY A 89 1.48 -0.38 -18.31
C GLY A 89 0.68 -1.37 -17.47
N LYS A 90 1.33 -2.47 -17.05
CA LYS A 90 0.71 -3.52 -16.25
C LYS A 90 0.95 -3.40 -14.74
N TYR A 91 1.71 -2.41 -14.29
CA TYR A 91 2.13 -2.27 -12.90
C TYR A 91 1.57 -1.00 -12.26
N TRP A 92 1.44 -1.05 -10.93
CA TRP A 92 1.06 0.08 -10.10
C TRP A 92 2.27 0.66 -9.39
N TYR A 93 2.25 1.96 -9.16
CA TYR A 93 3.33 2.71 -8.55
C TYR A 93 2.77 3.71 -7.56
N VAL A 94 3.48 3.94 -6.45
CA VAL A 94 3.30 5.17 -5.67
C VAL A 94 4.08 6.26 -6.40
N GLU A 95 3.39 7.36 -6.73
CA GLU A 95 4.02 8.56 -7.26
C GLU A 95 4.45 9.44 -6.09
N THR A 96 5.76 9.66 -5.97
CA THR A 96 6.31 10.52 -4.94
C THR A 96 6.97 11.71 -5.61
N SER A 97 6.65 12.91 -5.15
CA SER A 97 7.16 14.14 -5.74
C SER A 97 7.74 15.05 -4.68
N ILE A 98 8.79 15.78 -5.04
CA ILE A 98 9.38 16.81 -4.21
C ILE A 98 9.64 18.06 -5.04
N THR A 99 9.28 19.22 -4.49
CA THR A 99 9.55 20.52 -5.10
C THR A 99 10.89 21.07 -4.61
N PRO A 100 11.52 22.01 -5.34
CA PRO A 100 12.75 22.65 -4.89
C PRO A 100 12.62 23.33 -3.53
N GLU A 101 11.45 23.91 -3.22
CA GLU A 101 11.18 24.58 -1.95
C GLU A 101 11.20 23.57 -0.80
N ARG A 102 10.47 22.45 -0.94
CA ARG A 102 10.47 21.39 0.05
C ARG A 102 11.85 20.75 0.20
N ALA A 103 12.57 20.55 -0.90
CA ALA A 103 13.95 20.03 -0.84
C ALA A 103 14.88 20.97 -0.04
N ARG A 104 14.73 22.29 -0.22
CA ARG A 104 15.47 23.30 0.55
C ARG A 104 15.12 23.26 2.04
N GLU A 105 13.83 23.19 2.38
CA GLU A 105 13.37 23.04 3.77
C GLU A 105 14.02 21.81 4.45
N ILE A 106 14.03 20.66 3.77
CA ILE A 106 14.60 19.42 4.30
C ILE A 106 16.12 19.55 4.51
N LEU A 107 16.82 20.23 3.60
CA LEU A 107 18.27 20.46 3.70
C LEU A 107 18.63 21.46 4.79
N GLU A 108 17.87 22.53 4.96
CA GLU A 108 18.21 23.63 5.87
C GLU A 108 17.67 23.44 7.29
N GLY A 109 16.64 22.61 7.48
CA GLY A 109 16.04 22.41 8.80
C GLY A 109 16.90 21.60 9.77
N GLU A 110 17.10 22.16 10.96
CA GLU A 110 17.71 21.50 12.11
C GLU A 110 16.70 20.45 12.64
N ASN A 111 17.03 19.15 12.53
CA ASN A 111 16.23 17.98 12.93
C ASN A 111 15.36 17.29 11.86
N ASN A 112 15.64 17.49 10.58
CA ASN A 112 14.90 16.83 9.49
C ASN A 112 15.42 15.41 9.15
N LEU A 113 15.83 14.62 10.15
CA LEU A 113 16.46 13.32 9.88
C LEU A 113 15.52 12.37 9.13
N ASP A 114 14.27 12.27 9.58
CA ASP A 114 13.28 11.39 8.96
C ASP A 114 12.96 11.80 7.52
N ASP A 115 12.81 13.10 7.27
CA ASP A 115 12.59 13.64 5.92
C ASP A 115 13.80 13.39 5.00
N ARG A 116 15.02 13.50 5.52
CA ARG A 116 16.25 13.21 4.77
C ARG A 116 16.39 11.73 4.45
N LEU A 117 16.07 10.86 5.41
CA LEU A 117 16.05 9.40 5.23
C LEU A 117 14.99 9.00 4.21
N TRP A 118 13.78 9.57 4.31
CA TRP A 118 12.72 9.40 3.33
C TRP A 118 13.16 9.82 1.93
N ALA A 119 13.74 11.02 1.79
CA ALA A 119 14.20 11.51 0.50
C ALA A 119 15.25 10.59 -0.13
N CYS A 120 16.20 10.12 0.68
CA CYS A 120 17.21 9.15 0.28
C CYS A 120 16.58 7.82 -0.17
N HIS A 121 15.64 7.27 0.62
CA HIS A 121 14.92 6.04 0.27
C HIS A 121 14.12 6.17 -1.03
N CYS A 122 13.56 7.35 -1.27
CA CYS A 122 12.86 7.68 -2.50
C CYS A 122 13.80 7.94 -3.70
N GLY A 123 15.12 7.97 -3.49
CA GLY A 123 16.12 8.22 -4.54
C GLY A 123 16.21 9.68 -4.96
N PHE A 124 15.83 10.62 -4.09
CA PHE A 124 15.96 12.05 -4.35
C PHE A 124 17.34 12.57 -3.95
N ASP A 125 18.03 13.19 -4.92
CA ASP A 125 19.16 14.07 -4.62
C ASP A 125 18.62 15.47 -4.36
N LEU A 126 18.50 15.83 -3.07
CA LEU A 126 17.93 17.11 -2.67
C LEU A 126 18.73 18.31 -3.20
N LYS A 127 20.06 18.20 -3.33
CA LYS A 127 20.90 19.31 -3.81
C LYS A 127 20.67 19.53 -5.30
N GLU A 128 20.67 18.46 -6.09
CA GLU A 128 20.37 18.51 -7.53
C GLU A 128 18.99 19.15 -7.79
N ILE A 129 18.00 18.81 -6.96
CA ILE A 129 16.63 19.33 -7.10
C ILE A 129 16.58 20.83 -6.80
N VAL A 130 17.28 21.28 -5.76
CA VAL A 130 17.39 22.71 -5.42
C VAL A 130 18.13 23.49 -6.52
N GLU A 131 19.25 22.97 -7.01
CA GLU A 131 20.08 23.61 -8.04
C GLU A 131 19.39 23.67 -9.40
N SER A 132 18.69 22.61 -9.80
CA SER A 132 17.96 22.57 -11.05
C SER A 132 16.71 23.44 -11.06
N GLY A 133 16.16 23.77 -9.88
CA GLY A 133 14.90 24.50 -9.72
C GLY A 133 13.68 23.77 -10.28
N LYS A 134 13.78 22.46 -10.50
CA LYS A 134 12.70 21.64 -11.09
C LYS A 134 12.16 20.64 -10.08
N LYS A 135 10.83 20.48 -10.08
CA LYS A 135 10.15 19.38 -9.39
C LYS A 135 10.69 18.05 -9.90
N LYS A 136 11.03 17.14 -8.98
CA LYS A 136 11.41 15.75 -9.31
C LYS A 136 10.33 14.80 -8.80
N THR A 137 10.05 13.79 -9.61
CA THR A 137 9.05 12.77 -9.31
C THR A 137 9.64 11.39 -9.52
N THR A 138 9.46 10.52 -8.54
CA THR A 138 9.90 9.12 -8.57
C THR A 138 8.68 8.19 -8.49
N TYR A 139 8.88 6.97 -8.97
CA TYR A 139 7.82 5.96 -9.08
C TYR A 139 8.29 4.69 -8.41
N HIS A 140 7.67 4.37 -7.27
CA HIS A 140 7.99 3.16 -6.52
C HIS A 140 6.97 2.08 -6.87
N ARG A 141 7.42 1.02 -7.57
CA ARG A 141 6.53 -0.07 -7.98
C ARG A 141 5.94 -0.76 -6.76
N ARG A 142 4.64 -1.04 -6.82
CA ARG A 142 3.89 -1.80 -5.83
C ARG A 142 3.36 -3.09 -6.47
N ASN A 143 3.54 -4.22 -5.78
CA ASN A 143 2.97 -5.49 -6.21
C ASN A 143 1.60 -5.61 -5.58
N VAL A 144 0.56 -5.20 -6.29
CA VAL A 144 -0.81 -5.13 -5.75
C VAL A 144 -1.81 -5.89 -6.61
N SER A 145 -2.89 -6.34 -5.97
CA SER A 145 -4.11 -6.79 -6.66
C SER A 145 -5.35 -6.16 -6.04
N PHE A 146 -6.34 -5.85 -6.87
CA PHE A 146 -7.64 -5.32 -6.46
C PHE A 146 -8.67 -6.45 -6.43
N GLY A 147 -9.51 -6.49 -5.39
CA GLY A 147 -10.48 -7.57 -5.18
C GLY A 147 -10.32 -8.35 -3.88
N VAL A 148 -10.03 -7.66 -2.78
CA VAL A 148 -9.70 -8.31 -1.49
C VAL A 148 -10.91 -9.00 -0.87
N ALA A 149 -10.66 -10.17 -0.28
CA ALA A 149 -11.62 -10.89 0.53
C ALA A 149 -11.89 -10.14 1.85
N GLU A 150 -13.14 -10.08 2.29
CA GLU A 150 -13.54 -9.44 3.57
C GLU A 150 -12.86 -10.06 4.80
N TYR A 151 -12.34 -11.29 4.67
CA TYR A 151 -11.67 -12.03 5.72
C TYR A 151 -10.21 -12.31 5.35
N HIS A 152 -9.31 -12.03 6.29
CA HIS A 152 -7.91 -12.45 6.20
C HIS A 152 -7.65 -13.60 7.16
N TYR A 153 -7.00 -14.65 6.66
CA TYR A 153 -6.54 -15.78 7.46
C TYR A 153 -5.02 -15.75 7.56
N ASP A 154 -4.51 -15.60 8.78
CA ASP A 154 -3.09 -15.70 9.04
C ASP A 154 -2.71 -17.18 9.23
N TYR A 155 -1.84 -17.68 8.35
CA TYR A 155 -1.30 -19.05 8.40
C TYR A 155 0.21 -19.05 8.66
N SER A 156 0.78 -17.92 9.13
CA SER A 156 2.15 -17.92 9.61
C SER A 156 2.24 -18.72 10.91
N PHE A 157 3.06 -19.78 10.88
CA PHE A 157 3.41 -20.64 12.01
C PHE A 157 4.83 -20.35 12.45
#